data_AF-A0AA37VSU9-F1
#
_entry.id   AF-A0AA37VSU9-F1
#
_cell.length_a   1.000
_cell.length_b   1.000
_cell.length_c   1.000
_cell.angle_alpha   90.00
_cell.angle_beta   90.00
_cell.angle_gamma   90.00
#
_symmetry.space_group_name_H-M   'P 1'
#
loop_
_entity.id
_entity.type
_entity.pdbx_description
1 polymer ?
#
loop_
_entity_poly.entity_id
_entity_poly.type
_entity_poly.pdbx_seq_one_letter_code
_entity_poly.pdbx_strand_id
1 'polypeptide(L)'
;MNKIKLITFELSAVPAYSLKMLGAIAAAYIAFGVNEDLANQYILLRGTEYTVAEDPSMFYLNIIKRLSFIAFFLYLAIWGIRAKKAST
;
A
#
# COMPACT_ATOMS: atom_id res chain seq x y z
N MET A 1 7.08 -28.08 -4.11
CA MET A 1 6.69 -26.68 -4.37
C MET A 1 5.76 -26.19 -3.27
N ASN A 2 6.23 -25.34 -2.37
CA ASN A 2 5.37 -24.70 -1.38
C ASN A 2 4.50 -23.65 -2.07
N LYS A 3 3.18 -23.85 -2.08
CA LYS A 3 2.23 -22.86 -2.60
C LYS A 3 2.11 -21.73 -1.59
N ILE A 4 2.57 -20.53 -1.93
CA ILE A 4 2.28 -19.32 -1.16
C ILE A 4 0.78 -19.06 -1.32
N LYS A 5 0.03 -19.18 -0.23
CA LYS A 5 -1.38 -18.77 -0.18
C LYS A 5 -1.47 -17.37 0.41
N LEU A 6 -2.10 -16.45 -0.32
CA LEU A 6 -2.42 -15.12 0.18
C LEU A 6 -3.50 -15.23 1.28
N ILE A 7 -3.31 -14.51 2.38
CA ILE A 7 -4.18 -14.56 3.56
C ILE A 7 -5.42 -13.71 3.34
N THR A 8 -6.60 -14.29 3.52
CA THR A 8 -7.88 -13.57 3.49
C THR A 8 -8.48 -13.45 4.88
N PHE A 9 -9.02 -12.28 5.21
CA PHE A 9 -9.73 -11.99 6.45
C PHE A 9 -11.23 -12.00 6.22
N GLU A 10 -11.95 -12.82 6.99
CA GLU A 10 -13.41 -12.88 6.95
C GLU A 10 -14.01 -12.14 8.15
N LEU A 11 -14.74 -11.06 7.88
CA LEU A 11 -15.31 -10.18 8.89
C LEU A 11 -16.82 -10.01 8.68
N SER A 12 -17.54 -9.52 9.68
CA SER A 12 -18.91 -9.05 9.48
C SER A 12 -18.94 -7.90 8.46
N ALA A 13 -20.08 -7.72 7.80
CA ALA A 13 -20.18 -6.84 6.63
C ALA A 13 -19.67 -5.41 6.89
N VAL A 14 -20.14 -4.77 7.96
CA VAL A 14 -19.79 -3.36 8.26
C VAL A 14 -18.28 -3.16 8.49
N PRO A 15 -17.60 -3.92 9.37
CA PRO A 15 -16.13 -3.85 9.49
C PRO A 15 -15.40 -4.18 8.18
N ALA A 16 -15.88 -5.17 7.42
CA ALA A 16 -15.25 -5.56 6.16
C ALA A 16 -15.23 -4.40 5.15
N TYR A 17 -16.38 -3.76 4.91
CA TYR A 17 -16.45 -2.63 3.97
C TYR A 17 -15.67 -1.40 4.48
N SER A 18 -15.72 -1.14 5.78
CA SER A 18 -14.98 -0.02 6.39
C SER A 18 -13.47 -0.18 6.18
N LEU A 19 -12.92 -1.36 6.47
CA LEU A 19 -11.50 -1.64 6.27
C LEU A 19 -11.10 -1.65 4.79
N LYS A 20 -11.98 -2.12 3.89
CA LYS A 20 -11.73 -2.01 2.45
C LYS A 20 -11.59 -0.56 1.99
N MET A 21 -12.49 0.30 2.47
CA MET A 21 -12.46 1.73 2.14
C MET A 21 -11.20 2.40 2.70
N LEU A 22 -10.83 2.09 3.94
CA LEU A 22 -9.58 2.57 4.55
C LEU A 22 -8.34 2.09 3.77
N GLY A 23 -8.32 0.84 3.33
CA GLY A 23 -7.26 0.31 2.48
C GLY A 23 -7.13 1.08 1.16
N ALA A 24 -8.25 1.37 0.49
CA ALA A 24 -8.25 2.15 -0.74
C ALA A 24 -7.74 3.59 -0.52
N ILE A 25 -8.18 4.25 0.56
CA ILE A 25 -7.72 5.60 0.92
C ILE A 25 -6.22 5.60 1.25
N ALA A 26 -5.74 4.63 2.02
CA ALA A 26 -4.32 4.51 2.35
C ALA A 26 -3.46 4.29 1.09
N ALA A 27 -3.90 3.42 0.18
CA ALA A 27 -3.23 3.20 -1.10
C ALA A 27 -3.16 4.49 -1.93
N ALA A 28 -4.26 5.22 -2.05
CA ALA A 28 -4.31 6.48 -2.80
C ALA A 28 -3.40 7.55 -2.18
N TYR A 29 -3.40 7.69 -0.85
CA TYR A 29 -2.55 8.64 -0.14
C TYR A 29 -1.06 8.36 -0.36
N ILE A 30 -0.64 7.10 -0.25
CA ILE A 30 0.76 6.73 -0.46
C ILE A 30 1.15 6.94 -1.92
N ALA A 31 0.27 6.59 -2.86
CA ALA A 31 0.49 6.77 -4.30
C ALA A 31 0.66 8.24 -4.69
N PHE A 32 -0.16 9.13 -4.10
CA PHE A 32 -0.01 10.57 -4.30
C PHE A 32 1.39 11.05 -3.90
N GLY A 33 1.85 10.71 -2.70
CA GLY A 33 3.19 11.12 -2.28
C GLY A 33 4.33 10.43 -3.06
N VAL A 34 4.13 9.22 -3.62
CA VAL A 34 5.12 8.62 -4.53
C VAL A 34 5.22 9.42 -5.83
N ASN A 35 4.08 9.91 -6.34
CA ASN A 35 4.06 10.75 -7.53
C ASN A 35 4.80 12.07 -7.27
N GLU A 36 4.56 12.72 -6.13
CA GLU A 36 5.30 13.93 -5.73
C GLU A 36 6.81 13.69 -5.62
N ASP A 37 7.24 12.61 -4.96
CA ASP A 37 8.66 12.25 -4.84
C ASP A 37 9.31 12.06 -6.22
N LEU A 38 8.63 11.38 -7.15
CA LEU A 38 9.12 11.13 -8.51
C LEU A 38 9.18 12.42 -9.34
N ALA A 39 8.18 13.28 -9.23
CA ALA A 39 8.14 14.56 -9.91
C ALA A 39 9.24 15.51 -9.43
N ASN A 40 9.49 15.52 -8.12
CA ASN A 40 10.49 16.38 -7.51
C ASN A 40 11.91 15.78 -7.48
N GLN A 41 12.05 14.48 -7.80
CA GLN A 41 13.31 13.75 -7.79
C GLN A 41 14.04 13.74 -6.44
N TYR A 42 13.31 13.94 -5.34
CA TYR A 42 13.84 13.79 -3.98
C TYR A 42 12.82 13.16 -3.03
N ILE A 43 13.30 12.56 -1.95
CA ILE A 43 12.50 12.02 -0.86
C ILE A 43 13.07 12.53 0.47
N LEU A 44 12.22 13.10 1.33
CA LEU A 44 12.59 13.47 2.70
C LEU A 44 12.12 12.39 3.69
N LEU A 45 13.06 11.69 4.30
CA LEU A 45 12.78 10.66 5.31
C LEU A 45 13.52 10.97 6.61
N ARG A 46 12.76 11.21 7.68
CA ARG A 46 13.30 11.47 9.04
C ARG A 46 14.35 12.59 9.07
N GLY A 47 14.18 13.61 8.22
CA GLY A 47 15.12 14.74 8.10
C GLY A 47 16.32 14.49 7.20
N THR A 48 16.43 13.31 6.57
CA THR A 48 17.44 13.01 5.55
C THR A 48 16.81 13.09 4.17
N GLU A 49 17.43 13.82 3.27
CA GLU A 49 17.04 13.92 1.87
C GLU A 49 17.78 12.84 1.05
N TYR A 50 17.04 12.15 0.19
CA TYR A 50 17.60 11.25 -0.82
C TYR A 50 17.19 11.77 -2.18
N THR A 51 18.16 12.15 -3.02
CA THR A 51 17.91 12.65 -4.37
C THR A 51 18.27 11.60 -5.41
N VAL A 52 17.70 11.72 -6.61
CA VAL A 52 18.09 10.89 -7.76
C VAL A 52 19.56 11.14 -8.16
N ALA A 53 20.07 12.36 -7.95
CA ALA A 53 21.41 12.76 -8.37
C ALA A 53 22.52 12.24 -7.43
N GLU A 54 22.30 12.31 -6.12
CA GLU A 54 23.33 11.98 -5.11
C GLU A 54 23.21 10.52 -4.64
N ASP A 55 21.97 10.05 -4.41
CA ASP A 55 21.70 8.74 -3.81
C ASP A 55 20.61 7.95 -4.57
N PRO A 56 20.78 7.66 -5.88
CA PRO A 56 19.75 7.04 -6.71
C PRO A 56 19.27 5.69 -6.17
N SER A 57 20.20 4.88 -5.64
CA SER A 57 19.87 3.58 -5.05
C SER A 57 18.92 3.71 -3.86
N MET A 58 19.18 4.65 -2.95
CA MET A 58 18.33 4.86 -1.78
C MET A 58 17.00 5.51 -2.17
N PHE A 59 17.01 6.44 -3.12
CA PHE A 59 15.79 7.00 -3.69
C PHE A 59 14.87 5.89 -4.22
N TYR A 60 15.35 5.08 -5.16
CA TYR A 60 14.51 4.04 -5.78
C TYR A 60 14.14 2.90 -4.82
N LEU A 61 15.01 2.53 -3.88
CA LEU A 61 14.67 1.56 -2.83
C LEU A 61 13.48 2.05 -1.98
N ASN A 62 13.41 3.34 -1.66
CA ASN A 62 12.30 3.91 -0.92
C ASN A 62 11.02 3.98 -1.77
N ILE A 63 11.11 4.31 -3.05
CA ILE A 63 9.97 4.23 -3.99
C ILE A 63 9.41 2.81 -4.04
N ILE A 64 10.27 1.79 -4.23
CA ILE A 64 9.85 0.38 -4.29
C ILE A 64 9.16 -0.06 -2.99
N LYS A 65 9.68 0.35 -1.83
CA LYS A 65 9.03 0.09 -0.53
C LYS A 65 7.63 0.70 -0.46
N ARG A 66 7.46 1.94 -0.93
CA ARG A 66 6.13 2.60 -0.94
C ARG A 66 5.17 1.92 -1.91
N LEU A 67 5.65 1.51 -3.09
CA LEU A 67 4.88 0.75 -4.07
C LEU A 67 4.40 -0.61 -3.52
N SER A 68 5.23 -1.30 -2.73
CA SER A 68 4.81 -2.56 -2.11
C SER A 68 3.72 -2.36 -1.06
N PHE A 69 3.75 -1.26 -0.29
CA PHE A 69 2.65 -0.88 0.60
C PHE A 69 1.36 -0.55 -0.18
N ILE A 70 1.45 0.19 -1.28
CA ILE A 70 0.30 0.47 -2.14
C ILE A 70 -0.33 -0.83 -2.63
N ALA A 71 0.48 -1.76 -3.15
CA ALA A 71 0.01 -3.06 -3.61
C ALA A 71 -0.65 -3.87 -2.48
N PHE A 72 -0.08 -3.84 -1.27
CA PHE A 72 -0.65 -4.51 -0.10
C PHE A 72 -2.02 -3.92 0.30
N PHE A 73 -2.15 -2.59 0.36
CA PHE A 73 -3.42 -1.95 0.71
C PHE A 73 -4.49 -2.15 -0.37
N LEU A 74 -4.13 -2.10 -1.65
CA LEU A 74 -5.02 -2.46 -2.74
C LEU A 74 -5.45 -3.92 -2.67
N TYR A 75 -4.52 -4.83 -2.35
CA TYR A 75 -4.84 -6.23 -2.13
C TYR A 75 -5.90 -6.36 -1.03
N LEU A 76 -5.73 -5.73 0.14
CA LEU A 76 -6.71 -5.77 1.23
C LEU A 76 -8.07 -5.19 0.81
N ALA A 77 -8.08 -4.06 0.10
CA ALA A 77 -9.29 -3.39 -0.35
C ALA A 77 -10.10 -4.24 -1.34
N ILE A 78 -9.43 -4.93 -2.26
CA ILE A 78 -10.09 -5.66 -3.36
C ILE A 78 -10.39 -7.10 -2.93
N TRP A 79 -9.36 -7.85 -2.51
CA TRP A 79 -9.41 -9.31 -2.36
C TRP A 79 -9.15 -9.82 -0.94
N GLY A 80 -8.27 -9.17 -0.19
CA GLY A 80 -7.77 -9.65 1.11
C GLY A 80 -8.80 -9.61 2.22
N ILE A 81 -9.81 -8.74 2.13
CA ILE A 81 -10.91 -8.67 3.10
C ILE A 81 -12.19 -9.18 2.45
N ARG A 82 -12.92 -10.06 3.14
CA ARG A 82 -14.20 -10.61 2.69
C ARG A 82 -15.27 -10.37 3.76
N ALA A 83 -16.42 -9.86 3.31
CA ALA A 83 -17.61 -9.79 4.14
C ALA A 83 -18.22 -11.20 4.25
N LYS A 84 -18.45 -11.68 5.47
CA LYS A 84 -19.21 -12.90 5.72
C LYS A 84 -20.62 -12.72 5.15
N LYS A 85 -21.08 -13.68 4.35
CA LYS A 85 -22.49 -13.75 3.98
C LYS A 85 -23.30 -13.91 5.26
N ALA A 86 -24.35 -13.10 5.43
CA ALA A 86 -25.31 -13.33 6.49
C ALA A 86 -25.92 -14.73 6.26
N SER A 87 -25.88 -15.59 7.28
CA SER A 87 -26.62 -16.85 7.25
C SER A 87 -28.10 -16.52 7.31
N THR A 88 -28.78 -16.62 6.17
CA THR A 88 -30.25 -16.70 6.08
C THR A 88 -30.73 -18.02 6.65
#